data_AF-A0A3S1ZU50-F1
#
_entry.id   AF-A0A3S1ZU50-F1
#
_cell.length_a   1.000
_cell.length_b   1.000
_cell.length_c   1.000
_cell.angle_alpha   90.00
_cell.angle_beta   90.00
_cell.angle_gamma   90.00
#
_symmetry.space_group_name_H-M   'P 1'
#
loop_
_entity.id
_entity.type
_entity.pdbx_description
1 polymer ?
#
loop_
_entity_poly.entity_id
_entity_poly.type
_entity_poly.pdbx_seq_one_letter_code
_entity_poly.pdbx_strand_id
1 'polypeptide(L)'
;QCTWVVEKHGDFQRLYYAHHLGGNRHARDRFAGHAYFDDCDQFCERWDQSSFDPDYDTLPIEFFRPFVLEVFARKAYDASVIRAGERVPLIDPATAKTRTGATA
;
A
#
# COMPACT_ATOMS: atom_id res chain seq x y z
N GLN A 1 -3.77 9.35 4.22
CA GLN A 1 -2.91 8.69 3.20
C GLN A 1 -3.28 7.22 2.93
N CYS A 2 -3.05 6.28 3.87
CA CYS A 2 -3.21 4.82 3.61
C CYS A 2 -4.60 4.41 3.09
N THR A 3 -5.68 4.87 3.71
CA THR A 3 -7.06 4.55 3.27
C THR A 3 -7.29 4.92 1.82
N TRP A 4 -6.80 6.09 1.40
CA TRP A 4 -6.96 6.55 0.02
C TRP A 4 -6.15 5.70 -0.96
N VAL A 5 -4.90 5.36 -0.62
CA VAL A 5 -4.07 4.46 -1.43
C VAL A 5 -4.77 3.10 -1.61
N VAL A 6 -5.22 2.48 -0.51
CA VAL A 6 -5.94 1.18 -0.56
C VAL A 6 -7.27 1.28 -1.31
N GLU A 7 -7.96 2.42 -1.26
CA GLU A 7 -9.21 2.59 -2.01
C GLU A 7 -8.95 2.75 -3.52
N LYS A 8 -7.87 3.43 -3.91
CA LYS A 8 -7.62 3.84 -5.31
C LYS A 8 -6.60 2.99 -6.05
N HIS A 9 -5.82 2.15 -5.38
CA HIS A 9 -4.70 1.42 -6.01
C HIS A 9 -5.15 0.60 -7.23
N GLY A 10 -6.37 0.07 -7.26
CA GLY A 10 -6.88 -0.67 -8.42
C GLY A 10 -6.91 0.12 -9.73
N ASP A 11 -7.06 1.45 -9.70
CA ASP A 11 -6.95 2.29 -10.90
C ASP A 11 -5.48 2.57 -11.28
N PHE A 12 -4.56 2.55 -10.31
CA PHE A 12 -3.12 2.73 -10.52
C PHE A 12 -2.44 1.44 -11.03
N GLN A 13 -2.82 0.29 -10.47
CA GLN A 13 -2.35 -1.04 -10.87
C GLN A 13 -2.63 -1.35 -12.35
N ARG A 14 -3.70 -0.77 -12.92
CA ARG A 14 -4.05 -0.91 -14.35
C ARG A 14 -2.93 -0.47 -15.29
N LEU A 15 -2.01 0.39 -14.85
CA LEU A 15 -0.82 0.77 -15.62
C LEU A 15 -0.06 -0.46 -16.14
N TYR A 16 -0.01 -1.52 -15.34
CA TYR A 16 0.84 -2.68 -15.56
C TYR A 16 0.16 -3.75 -16.41
N TYR A 17 -1.15 -3.99 -16.27
CA TYR A 17 -1.81 -5.11 -16.96
C TYR A 17 -2.88 -4.71 -17.99
N ALA A 18 -3.53 -3.55 -17.85
CA ALA A 18 -4.79 -3.29 -18.58
C ALA A 18 -4.63 -3.29 -20.10
N HIS A 19 -3.46 -2.91 -20.61
CA HIS A 19 -3.14 -2.91 -22.04
C HIS A 19 -3.12 -4.31 -22.67
N HIS A 20 -2.87 -5.36 -21.89
CA HIS A 20 -2.99 -6.75 -22.35
C HIS A 20 -4.44 -7.21 -22.51
N LEU A 21 -5.40 -6.47 -21.93
CA LEU A 21 -6.84 -6.76 -21.96
C LEU A 21 -7.62 -5.75 -22.81
N GLY A 22 -6.93 -4.87 -23.57
CA GLY A 22 -7.57 -3.79 -24.33
C GLY A 22 -8.17 -2.68 -23.46
N GLY A 23 -7.81 -2.62 -22.18
CA GLY A 23 -8.28 -1.63 -21.21
C GLY A 23 -7.42 -0.36 -21.14
N ASN A 24 -7.95 0.67 -20.47
CA ASN A 24 -7.22 1.91 -20.22
C ASN A 24 -6.18 1.75 -19.10
N ARG A 25 -4.89 1.72 -19.47
CA ARG A 25 -3.77 1.67 -18.53
C ARG A 25 -3.54 2.98 -17.75
N HIS A 26 -4.08 4.10 -18.23
CA HIS A 26 -3.96 5.43 -17.63
C HIS A 26 -5.20 5.82 -16.81
N ALA A 27 -5.93 4.84 -16.26
CA ALA A 27 -7.10 5.06 -15.42
C ALA A 27 -6.83 5.94 -14.19
N ARG A 28 -5.58 5.94 -13.70
CA ARG A 28 -5.09 6.78 -12.60
C ARG A 28 -5.16 8.29 -12.87
N ASP A 29 -5.11 8.72 -14.14
CA ASP A 29 -4.98 10.13 -14.50
C ASP A 29 -6.19 10.97 -14.04
N ARG A 30 -7.34 10.33 -13.78
CA ARG A 30 -8.50 10.98 -13.16
C ARG A 30 -8.23 11.55 -11.76
N PHE A 31 -7.14 11.12 -11.11
CA PHE A 31 -6.72 11.56 -9.78
C PHE A 31 -5.53 12.53 -9.82
N ALA A 32 -5.14 13.01 -11.02
CA ALA A 32 -4.04 13.95 -11.16
C ALA A 32 -4.21 15.17 -10.24
N GLY A 33 -3.13 15.53 -9.53
CA GLY A 33 -3.13 16.62 -8.55
C GLY A 33 -3.64 16.26 -7.15
N HIS A 34 -4.10 15.02 -6.92
CA HIS A 34 -4.46 14.58 -5.57
C HIS A 34 -3.21 14.46 -4.68
N ALA A 35 -3.30 14.85 -3.40
CA ALA A 35 -2.18 14.91 -2.47
C ALA A 35 -1.44 13.56 -2.24
N TYR A 36 -2.11 12.45 -2.52
CA TYR A 36 -1.58 11.09 -2.37
C TYR A 36 -1.38 10.36 -3.71
N PHE A 37 -1.42 11.07 -4.84
CA PHE A 37 -1.25 10.47 -6.17
C PHE A 37 0.07 9.69 -6.25
N ASP A 38 1.18 10.38 -5.96
CA ASP A 38 2.52 9.78 -6.01
C ASP A 38 2.69 8.65 -4.99
N ASP A 39 1.98 8.73 -3.87
CA ASP A 39 2.03 7.67 -2.85
C ASP A 39 1.38 6.37 -3.35
N CYS A 40 0.27 6.50 -4.08
CA CYS A 40 -0.42 5.35 -4.66
C CYS A 40 0.36 4.77 -5.85
N ASP A 41 0.98 5.63 -6.66
CA ASP A 41 1.84 5.21 -7.76
C ASP A 41 3.05 4.41 -7.26
N GLN A 42 3.76 4.94 -6.26
CA GLN A 42 4.89 4.26 -5.61
C GLN A 42 4.46 3.00 -4.88
N PHE A 43 3.27 2.98 -4.25
CA PHE A 43 2.75 1.78 -3.62
C PHE A 43 2.54 0.66 -4.65
N CYS A 44 1.96 1.00 -5.80
CA CYS A 44 1.71 0.02 -6.85
C CYS A 44 3.02 -0.52 -7.45
N GLU A 45 3.98 0.36 -7.75
CA GLU A 45 5.30 -0.02 -8.26
C GLU A 45 6.03 -0.96 -7.28
N ARG A 46 6.08 -0.60 -5.99
CA ARG A 46 6.92 -1.31 -5.02
C ARG A 46 6.33 -2.60 -4.51
N TRP A 47 5.01 -2.66 -4.32
CA TRP A 47 4.39 -3.75 -3.57
C TRP A 47 3.24 -4.43 -4.31
N ASP A 48 2.28 -3.68 -4.85
CA ASP A 48 1.06 -4.26 -5.46
C ASP A 48 1.39 -5.13 -6.69
N GLN A 49 1.84 -4.50 -7.78
CA GLN A 49 2.19 -5.17 -9.03
C GLN A 49 3.36 -6.14 -8.84
N SER A 50 4.37 -5.73 -8.06
CA SER A 50 5.61 -6.50 -7.90
C SER A 50 5.37 -7.84 -7.20
N SER A 51 4.36 -7.92 -6.31
CA SER A 51 3.99 -9.16 -5.63
C SER A 51 3.37 -10.24 -6.53
N PHE A 52 3.07 -9.93 -7.80
CA PHE A 52 2.57 -10.91 -8.77
C PHE A 52 3.70 -11.70 -9.44
N ASP A 53 4.96 -11.30 -9.24
CA ASP A 53 6.12 -12.08 -9.64
C ASP A 53 6.18 -13.36 -8.78
N PRO A 54 6.15 -14.56 -9.39
CA PRO A 54 6.28 -15.82 -8.64
C PRO A 54 7.61 -15.95 -7.88
N ASP A 55 8.63 -15.20 -8.28
CA ASP A 55 9.95 -15.15 -7.64
C ASP A 55 10.07 -13.97 -6.65
N TYR A 56 8.98 -13.25 -6.35
CA TYR A 56 8.98 -12.16 -5.37
C TYR A 56 9.32 -12.66 -3.97
N ASP A 57 10.38 -12.11 -3.37
CA ASP A 57 10.79 -12.45 -2.01
C ASP A 57 9.72 -12.03 -1.00
N THR A 58 9.07 -13.03 -0.39
CA THR A 58 7.96 -12.83 0.54
C THR A 58 8.26 -13.46 1.89
N LEU A 59 7.82 -12.77 2.95
CA LEU A 59 7.98 -13.25 4.32
C LEU A 59 6.80 -14.18 4.69
N PRO A 60 7.00 -15.11 5.62
CA PRO A 60 5.92 -15.99 6.08
C PRO A 60 4.80 -15.19 6.77
N ILE A 61 3.57 -15.70 6.76
CA ILE A 61 2.41 -15.00 7.34
C ILE A 61 2.58 -14.72 8.85
N GLU A 62 3.33 -15.56 9.55
CA GLU A 62 3.70 -15.42 10.96
C GLU A 62 4.48 -14.13 11.22
N PHE A 63 5.32 -13.70 10.27
CA PHE A 63 6.03 -12.43 10.35
C PHE A 63 5.05 -11.25 10.47
N PHE A 64 3.93 -11.30 9.73
CA PHE A 64 2.93 -10.24 9.67
C PHE A 64 1.87 -10.31 10.76
N ARG A 65 1.64 -11.51 11.35
CA ARG A 65 0.63 -11.75 12.40
C ARG A 65 0.58 -10.67 13.50
N PRO A 66 1.69 -10.28 14.16
CA PRO A 66 1.63 -9.26 15.21
C PRO A 66 1.14 -7.90 14.69
N PHE A 67 1.49 -7.53 13.46
CA PHE A 67 1.09 -6.24 12.86
C PHE A 67 -0.39 -6.22 12.48
N VAL A 68 -0.91 -7.36 12.01
CA VAL A 68 -2.34 -7.52 11.74
C VAL A 68 -3.14 -7.37 13.03
N LEU A 69 -2.71 -8.05 14.11
CA LEU A 69 -3.35 -7.93 15.43
C LEU A 69 -3.30 -6.50 15.97
N GLU A 70 -2.18 -5.80 15.78
CA GLU A 70 -2.05 -4.39 16.16
C GLU A 70 -3.08 -3.49 15.47
N VAL A 71 -3.39 -3.74 14.19
CA VAL A 71 -4.43 -3.00 13.46
C VAL A 71 -5.81 -3.26 14.06
N PHE A 72 -6.16 -4.52 14.32
CA PHE A 72 -7.48 -4.90 14.84
C PHE A 72 -7.69 -4.54 16.32
N ALA A 73 -6.62 -4.36 17.09
CA ALA A 73 -6.70 -3.91 18.48
C ALA A 73 -7.03 -2.41 18.62
N ARG A 74 -6.90 -1.63 17.54
CA ARG A 74 -7.18 -0.18 17.55
C ARG A 74 -8.68 0.09 17.50
N LYS A 75 -9.08 1.27 18.00
CA LYS A 75 -10.43 1.79 17.76
C LYS A 75 -10.62 2.01 16.26
N ALA A 76 -11.65 1.38 15.69
CA ALA A 76 -11.98 1.54 14.28
C ALA A 76 -12.24 3.02 13.96
N TYR A 77 -11.67 3.49 12.85
CA TYR A 77 -11.80 4.87 12.36
C TYR A 77 -11.31 5.95 13.33
N ASP A 78 -10.39 5.64 14.25
CA ASP A 78 -9.79 6.64 15.13
C ASP A 78 -9.11 7.75 14.31
N ALA A 79 -9.45 9.01 14.59
CA ALA A 79 -8.94 10.15 13.84
C ALA A 79 -7.40 10.27 13.91
N SER A 80 -6.80 9.85 15.03
CA SER A 80 -5.33 9.83 15.20
C SER A 80 -4.64 8.76 14.34
N VAL A 81 -5.38 7.75 13.86
CA VAL A 81 -4.90 6.71 12.95
C VAL A 81 -5.20 7.07 11.49
N ILE A 82 -6.42 7.53 11.22
CA ILE A 82 -6.85 7.92 9.86
C ILE A 82 -6.03 9.11 9.34
N ARG A 83 -5.76 10.10 10.21
CA ARG A 83 -4.91 11.27 9.93
C ARG A 83 -5.29 11.93 8.60
N ALA A 84 -6.55 12.36 8.52
CA ALA A 84 -7.11 12.93 7.30
C ALA A 84 -6.33 14.19 6.88
N GLY A 85 -5.97 14.26 5.60
CA GLY A 85 -5.17 15.36 5.03
C GLY A 85 -3.66 15.30 5.33
N GLU A 86 -3.20 14.37 6.18
CA GLU A 86 -1.78 14.23 6.47
C GLU A 86 -1.09 13.26 5.51
N ARG A 87 0.13 13.63 5.14
CA ARG A 87 1.06 12.80 4.36
C ARG A 87 2.33 12.58 5.15
N VAL A 88 2.76 11.33 5.25
CA VAL A 88 4.05 10.92 5.83
C VAL A 88 4.87 10.17 4.77
N PRO A 89 6.20 10.04 4.96
CA PRO A 89 7.02 9.20 4.09
C PRO A 89 6.48 7.76 4.01
N LEU A 90 6.45 7.19 2.81
CA LEU A 90 6.03 5.79 2.61
C LEU A 90 7.00 4.78 3.22
N ILE A 91 8.28 5.15 3.33
CA ILE A 91 9.34 4.30 3.87
C ILE A 91 9.92 5.00 5.09
N ASP A 92 9.90 4.30 6.21
CA ASP A 92 10.52 4.73 7.46
C ASP A 92 11.52 3.65 7.92
N PRO A 93 12.84 3.87 7.71
CA PRO A 93 13.87 2.92 8.12
C PRO A 93 13.94 2.71 9.63
N ALA A 94 13.56 3.70 10.44
CA ALA A 94 13.56 3.55 11.89
C ALA A 94 12.43 2.61 12.32
N THR A 95 11.21 2.82 11.81
CA THR A 95 10.08 1.92 12.04
C THR A 95 10.33 0.52 11.46
N ALA A 96 10.96 0.41 10.30
CA ALA A 96 11.29 -0.88 9.69
C ALA A 96 12.24 -1.71 10.58
N LYS A 97 13.24 -1.07 11.19
CA LYS A 97 14.19 -1.74 12.12
C LYS A 97 13.50 -2.28 13.37
N THR A 98 12.44 -1.64 13.84
CA THR A 98 11.70 -2.10 15.03
C THR A 98 10.66 -3.18 14.71
N ARG A 99 10.30 -3.36 13.43
CA ARG A 99 9.39 -4.40 12.97
C ARG A 99 10.11 -5.73 12.76
N THR A 100 10.56 -6.31 13.87
CA THR A 100 10.98 -7.71 13.89
C THR A 100 9.71 -8.56 13.87
N GLY A 101 9.45 -9.31 12.81
CA GLY A 101 8.39 -10.32 12.84
C GLY A 101 8.57 -11.26 14.03
N ALA A 102 7.47 -11.83 14.52
CA ALA A 102 7.56 -12.79 15.62
C ALA A 102 8.54 -13.91 15.23
N THR A 103 9.51 -14.20 16.09
CA THR A 103 10.19 -15.51 16.04
C THR A 103 9.11 -16.55 16.26
N ALA A 104 8.93 -17.44 15.27
CA ALA A 104 7.99 -18.56 15.32
C ALA A 104 8.20 -19.42 16.58
#